data_AF-A0A0N4W8W5-F1
#
_entry.id   AF-A0A0N4W8W5-F1
#
_cell.length_a   1.000
_cell.length_b   1.000
_cell.length_c   1.000
_cell.angle_alpha   90.00
_cell.angle_beta   90.00
_cell.angle_gamma   90.00
#
_symmetry.space_group_name_H-M   'P 1'
#
loop_
_entity.id
_entity.type
_entity.pdbx_description
1 polymer ?
#
loop_
_entity_poly.entity_id
_entity_poly.type
_entity_poly.pdbx_seq_one_letter_code
_entity_poly.pdbx_strand_id
1 'polypeptide(L)'
;LSAVALVRHFQIVKDQEFSQFNSLKSKIFEHLSGEPIPYVEYTKEEHETWRIVYEKLRELHESHTCATYRKNLKLLEDEGVLSPDQIPQIRDVNKYLQKKTGFILRPCSGLLTARDFLASLAFRVFQTTTYLRHGSKPHHSPEPDLIHELVGHVPMFADPMIAQMSQDIGLMSLGATDEQIEKLANVYWFIIEFGLCVEDGKYKAIGAGLLSAYGELMHACSDKPEHREFDPATTAVQKYEDSDYQPLYFVAQSIQDALSKLRYISTATSR
;
A
#
# COMPACT_ATOMS: atom_id res chain seq x y z
N LEU A 1 10.88 14.15 -8.57
CA LEU A 1 10.49 12.99 -9.42
C LEU A 1 9.74 11.94 -8.61
N SER A 2 10.06 11.74 -7.33
CA SER A 2 9.43 10.70 -6.51
C SER A 2 8.07 11.06 -5.93
N ALA A 3 7.87 12.32 -5.51
CA ALA A 3 6.53 12.79 -5.14
C ALA A 3 5.54 12.63 -6.31
N VAL A 4 6.03 12.68 -7.56
CA VAL A 4 5.22 12.44 -8.77
C VAL A 4 4.83 10.98 -8.90
N ALA A 5 5.66 10.02 -8.52
CA ALA A 5 5.31 8.59 -8.57
C ALA A 5 4.32 8.20 -7.46
N LEU A 6 4.48 8.71 -6.23
CA LEU A 6 3.47 8.55 -5.19
C LEU A 6 2.15 9.24 -5.61
N VAL A 7 2.24 10.40 -6.24
CA VAL A 7 1.09 11.10 -6.81
C VAL A 7 0.52 10.37 -8.02
N ARG A 8 1.30 9.66 -8.84
CA ARG A 8 0.83 8.79 -9.94
C ARG A 8 0.11 7.57 -9.43
N HIS A 9 0.57 7.00 -8.30
CA HIS A 9 -0.18 6.04 -7.51
C HIS A 9 -1.60 6.56 -7.20
N PHE A 10 -1.80 7.88 -7.05
CA PHE A 10 -3.11 8.48 -6.76
C PHE A 10 -3.68 9.39 -7.87
N GLN A 11 -3.04 9.45 -9.04
CA GLN A 11 -3.50 10.20 -10.22
C GLN A 11 -4.19 9.21 -11.14
N ILE A 12 -5.49 9.06 -10.91
CA ILE A 12 -6.33 8.27 -11.79
C ILE A 12 -6.31 8.88 -13.20
N VAL A 13 -5.90 8.08 -14.18
CA VAL A 13 -5.96 8.45 -15.59
C VAL A 13 -7.40 8.72 -16.02
N LYS A 14 -7.59 9.86 -16.71
CA LYS A 14 -8.85 10.34 -17.28
C LYS A 14 -9.44 9.43 -18.37
N ASP A 15 -8.70 8.40 -18.80
CA ASP A 15 -8.89 7.76 -20.11
C ASP A 15 -9.30 6.28 -20.08
N GLN A 16 -9.51 5.67 -18.91
CA GLN A 16 -10.14 4.34 -18.86
C GLN A 16 -11.64 4.48 -18.55
N GLU A 17 -12.46 4.29 -19.58
CA GLU A 17 -13.93 4.15 -19.46
C GLU A 17 -14.28 2.83 -18.74
N PHE A 18 -14.03 2.77 -17.43
CA PHE A 18 -14.72 1.80 -16.58
C PHE A 18 -16.14 2.33 -16.37
N SER A 19 -17.13 1.77 -17.08
CA SER A 19 -18.52 2.27 -17.06
C SER A 19 -19.12 2.37 -15.64
N GLN A 20 -18.65 1.55 -14.69
CA GLN A 20 -19.07 1.58 -13.29
C GLN A 20 -18.31 2.58 -12.41
N PHE A 21 -17.08 2.95 -12.78
CA PHE A 21 -16.28 3.99 -12.11
C PHE A 21 -17.00 5.33 -12.12
N ASN A 22 -17.77 5.61 -13.17
CA ASN A 22 -18.59 6.83 -13.27
C ASN A 22 -19.79 6.84 -12.31
N SER A 23 -20.42 5.68 -12.04
CA SER A 23 -21.55 5.62 -11.09
C SER A 23 -21.08 5.71 -9.63
N LEU A 24 -19.92 5.10 -9.31
CA LEU A 24 -19.31 5.14 -7.99
C LEU A 24 -18.67 6.50 -7.68
N LYS A 25 -18.05 7.14 -8.69
CA LYS A 25 -17.47 8.49 -8.56
C LYS A 25 -18.46 9.48 -7.98
N SER A 26 -19.70 9.52 -8.48
CA SER A 26 -20.72 10.45 -7.96
C SER A 26 -20.99 10.25 -6.46
N LYS A 27 -21.18 9.00 -6.03
CA LYS A 27 -21.46 8.64 -4.63
C LYS A 27 -20.26 8.84 -3.70
N ILE A 28 -19.03 8.66 -4.21
CA ILE A 28 -17.79 8.90 -3.45
C ILE A 28 -17.48 10.39 -3.36
N PHE A 29 -17.73 11.16 -4.42
CA PHE A 29 -17.50 12.61 -4.44
C PHE A 29 -18.44 13.35 -3.46
N GLU A 30 -19.65 12.81 -3.27
CA GLU A 30 -20.62 13.31 -2.30
C GLU A 30 -20.37 12.80 -0.87
N HIS A 31 -19.47 11.83 -0.67
CA HIS A 31 -19.24 11.21 0.64
C HIS A 31 -18.56 12.16 1.62
N LEU A 32 -19.32 12.59 2.63
CA LEU A 32 -18.83 13.43 3.71
C LEU A 32 -18.14 12.60 4.80
N SER A 33 -17.12 13.19 5.43
CA SER A 33 -16.42 12.58 6.56
C SER A 33 -17.42 12.25 7.69
N GLY A 34 -17.55 10.96 8.03
CA GLY A 34 -18.46 10.47 9.08
C GLY A 34 -19.71 9.75 8.57
N GLU A 35 -20.01 9.83 7.27
CA GLU A 35 -21.04 8.99 6.67
C GLU A 35 -20.56 7.53 6.51
N PRO A 36 -21.47 6.56 6.41
CA PRO A 36 -21.08 5.20 6.05
C PRO A 36 -20.65 5.13 4.58
N ILE A 37 -19.49 4.51 4.33
CA ILE A 37 -19.04 4.21 2.96
C ILE A 37 -20.10 3.32 2.27
N PRO A 38 -20.56 3.68 1.06
CA PRO A 38 -21.57 2.92 0.35
C PRO A 38 -21.06 1.53 -0.04
N TYR A 39 -21.96 0.54 -0.04
CA TYR A 39 -21.68 -0.77 -0.60
C TYR A 39 -21.63 -0.67 -2.14
N VAL A 40 -20.75 -1.48 -2.73
CA VAL A 40 -20.53 -1.57 -4.18
C VAL A 40 -21.00 -2.92 -4.68
N GLU A 41 -21.82 -2.94 -5.72
CA GLU A 41 -22.16 -4.18 -6.43
C GLU A 41 -21.12 -4.45 -7.51
N TYR A 42 -20.14 -5.31 -7.21
CA TYR A 42 -19.14 -5.76 -8.18
C TYR A 42 -19.74 -6.78 -9.15
N THR A 43 -19.24 -6.78 -10.38
CA THR A 43 -19.66 -7.75 -11.39
C THR A 43 -19.04 -9.13 -11.16
N LYS A 44 -19.55 -10.13 -11.89
CA LYS A 44 -18.95 -11.47 -11.87
C LYS A 44 -17.54 -11.45 -12.45
N GLU A 45 -17.31 -10.64 -13.47
CA GLU A 45 -16.03 -10.47 -14.15
C GLU A 45 -14.98 -9.81 -13.23
N GLU A 46 -15.40 -8.86 -12.41
CA GLU A 46 -14.55 -8.24 -11.38
C GLU A 46 -14.20 -9.23 -10.28
N HIS A 47 -15.17 -9.98 -9.77
CA HIS A 47 -14.93 -11.04 -8.79
C HIS A 47 -14.00 -12.13 -9.33
N GLU A 48 -14.10 -12.47 -10.62
CA GLU A 48 -13.20 -13.43 -11.26
C GLU A 48 -11.77 -12.87 -11.37
N THR A 49 -11.62 -11.60 -11.75
CA THR A 49 -10.31 -10.93 -11.79
C THR A 49 -9.66 -10.93 -10.41
N TRP A 50 -10.43 -10.61 -9.36
CA TRP A 50 -10.00 -10.70 -7.97
C TRP A 50 -9.54 -12.11 -7.60
N ARG A 51 -10.35 -13.15 -7.86
CA ARG A 51 -10.04 -14.54 -7.55
C ARG A 51 -8.71 -14.96 -8.17
N ILE A 52 -8.53 -14.72 -9.47
CA ILE A 52 -7.31 -15.07 -10.21
C ILE A 52 -6.07 -14.44 -9.57
N VAL A 53 -6.12 -13.15 -9.21
CA VAL A 53 -4.98 -12.46 -8.61
C VAL A 53 -4.72 -12.97 -7.19
N TYR A 54 -5.77 -13.12 -6.39
CA TYR A 54 -5.68 -13.56 -5.00
C TYR A 54 -5.09 -14.98 -4.89
N GLU A 55 -5.60 -15.93 -5.67
CA GLU A 55 -5.10 -17.30 -5.69
C GLU A 55 -3.66 -17.37 -6.16
N LYS A 56 -3.30 -16.60 -7.19
CA LYS A 56 -1.92 -16.59 -7.70
C LYS A 56 -0.93 -16.05 -6.67
N LEU A 57 -1.31 -15.02 -5.91
CA LEU A 57 -0.46 -14.46 -4.86
C LEU A 57 -0.29 -15.44 -3.69
N ARG A 58 -1.35 -16.17 -3.32
CA ARG A 58 -1.28 -17.20 -2.25
C ARG A 58 -0.20 -18.24 -2.48
N GLU A 59 0.06 -18.64 -3.73
CA GLU A 59 1.13 -19.58 -4.08
C GLU A 59 2.53 -19.07 -3.68
N LEU A 60 2.71 -17.76 -3.58
CA LEU A 60 4.01 -17.11 -3.31
C LEU A 60 4.17 -16.64 -1.86
N HIS A 61 3.10 -16.62 -1.06
CA HIS A 61 3.12 -16.03 0.28
C HIS A 61 4.14 -16.71 1.21
N GLU A 62 4.16 -18.04 1.28
CA GLU A 62 5.13 -18.75 2.15
C GLU A 62 6.58 -18.46 1.77
N SER A 63 6.86 -18.39 0.47
CA SER A 63 8.22 -18.29 -0.05
C SER A 63 8.75 -16.86 -0.13
N HIS A 64 7.91 -15.84 -0.31
CA HIS A 64 8.37 -14.48 -0.63
C HIS A 64 7.89 -13.38 0.32
N THR A 65 6.87 -13.57 1.15
CA THR A 65 6.37 -12.51 2.04
C THR A 65 6.91 -12.68 3.47
N CYS A 66 6.78 -11.68 4.33
CA CYS A 66 7.20 -11.81 5.73
C CYS A 66 6.15 -12.54 6.60
N ALA A 67 6.57 -13.06 7.75
CA ALA A 67 5.69 -13.73 8.71
C ALA A 67 4.57 -12.83 9.22
N THR A 68 4.84 -11.53 9.40
CA THR A 68 3.83 -10.54 9.81
C THR A 68 2.68 -10.46 8.80
N TYR A 69 3.01 -10.35 7.51
CA TYR A 69 2.01 -10.34 6.44
C TYR A 69 1.17 -11.61 6.45
N ARG A 70 1.83 -12.79 6.45
CA ARG A 70 1.13 -14.08 6.43
C ARG A 70 0.19 -14.25 7.61
N LYS A 71 0.64 -13.87 8.82
CA LYS A 71 -0.17 -13.91 10.03
C LYS A 71 -1.41 -13.04 9.90
N ASN A 72 -1.26 -11.79 9.45
CA ASN A 72 -2.38 -10.86 9.36
C ASN A 72 -3.35 -11.23 8.24
N LEU A 73 -2.84 -11.70 7.10
CA LEU A 73 -3.67 -12.22 6.02
C LEU A 73 -4.51 -13.40 6.49
N LYS A 74 -3.90 -14.36 7.21
CA LYS A 74 -4.63 -15.51 7.78
C LYS A 74 -5.73 -15.07 8.75
N LEU A 75 -5.48 -14.06 9.58
CA LEU A 75 -6.51 -13.51 10.48
C LEU A 75 -7.65 -12.81 9.73
N LEU A 76 -7.34 -12.10 8.64
CA LEU A 76 -8.34 -11.50 7.77
C LEU A 76 -9.20 -12.57 7.08
N GLU A 77 -8.59 -13.68 6.63
CA GLU A 77 -9.30 -14.83 6.08
C GLU A 77 -10.19 -15.51 7.15
N ASP A 78 -9.66 -15.74 8.36
CA ASP A 78 -10.38 -16.40 9.46
C ASP A 78 -11.57 -15.59 9.98
N GLU A 79 -11.45 -14.26 9.99
CA GLU A 79 -12.56 -13.35 10.35
C GLU A 79 -13.52 -13.10 9.16
N GLY A 80 -13.27 -13.74 8.00
CA GLY A 80 -14.11 -13.62 6.80
C GLY A 80 -14.06 -12.24 6.13
N VAL A 81 -13.04 -11.44 6.44
CA VAL A 81 -12.85 -10.09 5.88
C VAL A 81 -12.28 -10.16 4.48
N LEU A 82 -11.33 -11.07 4.23
CA LEU A 82 -10.79 -11.35 2.90
C LEU A 82 -11.10 -12.80 2.52
N SER A 83 -11.44 -13.03 1.25
CA SER A 83 -11.63 -14.37 0.69
C SER A 83 -11.33 -14.34 -0.81
N PRO A 84 -10.96 -15.46 -1.44
CA PRO A 84 -10.79 -15.51 -2.89
C PRO A 84 -12.11 -15.34 -3.66
N ASP A 85 -13.26 -15.61 -3.02
CA ASP A 85 -14.54 -15.73 -3.73
C ASP A 85 -15.26 -14.40 -3.97
N GLN A 86 -15.02 -13.41 -3.12
CA GLN A 86 -15.69 -12.12 -3.17
C GLN A 86 -14.71 -10.98 -2.87
N ILE A 87 -14.85 -9.91 -3.65
CA ILE A 87 -14.16 -8.64 -3.39
C ILE A 87 -14.75 -8.08 -2.09
N PRO A 88 -13.91 -7.81 -1.08
CA PRO A 88 -14.35 -7.30 0.19
C PRO A 88 -14.86 -5.86 0.06
N GLN A 89 -15.83 -5.52 0.89
CA GLN A 89 -16.37 -4.17 0.95
C GLN A 89 -15.49 -3.33 1.86
N ILE A 90 -15.09 -2.13 1.41
CA ILE A 90 -14.23 -1.22 2.18
C ILE A 90 -14.82 -0.97 3.58
N ARG A 91 -16.15 -0.91 3.70
CA ARG A 91 -16.83 -0.75 4.98
C ARG A 91 -16.51 -1.87 5.98
N ASP A 92 -16.45 -3.11 5.53
CA ASP A 92 -16.18 -4.28 6.37
C ASP A 92 -14.70 -4.40 6.69
N VAL A 93 -13.83 -4.08 5.72
CA VAL A 93 -12.38 -3.90 5.95
C VAL A 93 -12.12 -2.82 7.02
N ASN A 94 -12.82 -1.69 6.97
CA ASN A 94 -12.68 -0.62 7.95
C ASN A 94 -13.10 -1.03 9.36
N LYS A 95 -14.17 -1.82 9.51
CA LYS A 95 -14.55 -2.36 10.83
C LYS A 95 -13.41 -3.18 11.44
N TYR A 96 -12.76 -4.00 10.63
CA TYR A 96 -11.62 -4.81 11.05
C TYR A 96 -10.41 -3.95 11.40
N LEU A 97 -9.97 -3.07 10.49
CA LEU A 97 -8.78 -2.22 10.70
C LEU A 97 -8.95 -1.26 11.88
N GLN A 98 -10.13 -0.66 12.06
CA GLN A 98 -10.40 0.22 13.21
C GLN A 98 -10.22 -0.53 14.53
N LYS A 99 -10.73 -1.76 14.61
CA LYS A 99 -10.58 -2.60 15.81
C LYS A 99 -9.13 -3.00 16.07
N LYS A 100 -8.34 -3.28 15.03
CA LYS A 100 -6.94 -3.75 15.18
C LYS A 100 -5.96 -2.62 15.47
N THR A 101 -6.04 -1.55 14.69
CA THR A 101 -5.03 -0.48 14.70
C THR A 101 -5.65 0.91 14.57
N GLY A 102 -6.98 1.07 14.57
CA GLY A 102 -7.60 2.38 14.35
C GLY A 102 -7.47 2.91 12.93
N PHE A 103 -6.89 2.14 12.00
CA PHE A 103 -6.80 2.54 10.59
C PHE A 103 -8.16 2.46 9.90
N ILE A 104 -8.36 3.35 8.93
CA ILE A 104 -9.44 3.28 7.96
C ILE A 104 -8.91 3.49 6.55
N LEU A 105 -9.57 2.86 5.60
CA LEU A 105 -9.50 3.21 4.20
C LEU A 105 -10.59 4.24 3.89
N ARG A 106 -10.22 5.31 3.18
CA ARG A 106 -11.13 6.34 2.70
C ARG A 106 -11.12 6.33 1.18
N PRO A 107 -12.24 6.01 0.51
CA PRO A 107 -12.34 6.10 -0.94
C PRO A 107 -11.96 7.50 -1.43
N CYS A 108 -11.07 7.59 -2.42
CA CYS A 108 -10.74 8.83 -3.09
C CYS A 108 -11.09 8.74 -4.58
N SER A 109 -11.76 9.77 -5.10
CA SER A 109 -12.24 9.88 -6.48
C SER A 109 -11.25 10.54 -7.46
N GLY A 110 -10.07 10.95 -6.99
CA GLY A 110 -8.90 11.30 -7.83
C GLY A 110 -8.18 12.61 -7.48
N LEU A 111 -6.85 12.60 -7.72
CA LEU A 111 -5.83 13.67 -7.54
C LEU A 111 -5.53 14.06 -6.09
N LEU A 112 -4.93 13.14 -5.34
CA LEU A 112 -4.24 13.48 -4.10
C LEU A 112 -2.81 13.92 -4.39
N THR A 113 -2.41 15.03 -3.78
CA THR A 113 -0.99 15.36 -3.71
C THR A 113 -0.30 14.44 -2.71
N ALA A 114 1.02 14.23 -2.86
CA ALA A 114 1.81 13.48 -1.87
C ALA A 114 1.63 14.07 -0.46
N ARG A 115 1.52 15.40 -0.36
CA ARG A 115 1.26 16.11 0.89
C ARG A 115 -0.07 15.68 1.52
N ASP A 116 -1.16 15.70 0.77
CA ASP A 116 -2.50 15.37 1.30
C ASP A 116 -2.62 13.88 1.64
N PHE A 117 -2.01 13.02 0.83
CA PHE A 117 -1.94 11.59 1.09
C PHE A 117 -1.18 11.30 2.39
N LEU A 118 0.07 11.78 2.50
CA LEU A 118 0.88 11.57 3.70
C LEU A 118 0.22 12.19 4.94
N ALA A 119 -0.34 13.40 4.83
CA ALA A 119 -1.04 14.04 5.94
C ALA A 119 -2.23 13.21 6.45
N SER A 120 -2.93 12.50 5.55
CA SER A 120 -4.03 11.59 5.94
C SER A 120 -3.55 10.46 6.86
N LEU A 121 -2.33 9.95 6.65
CA LEU A 121 -1.74 8.88 7.47
C LEU A 121 -1.54 9.31 8.93
N ALA A 122 -1.35 10.59 9.22
CA ALA A 122 -1.24 11.12 10.58
C ALA A 122 -2.48 10.77 11.43
N PHE A 123 -3.63 10.65 10.77
CA PHE A 123 -4.92 10.31 11.35
C PHE A 123 -5.29 8.83 11.18
N ARG A 124 -4.33 7.99 10.78
CA ARG A 124 -4.56 6.59 10.39
C ARG A 124 -5.62 6.44 9.30
N VAL A 125 -5.67 7.41 8.37
CA VAL A 125 -6.55 7.39 7.21
C VAL A 125 -5.70 7.11 5.98
N PHE A 126 -5.91 5.95 5.37
CA PHE A 126 -5.32 5.60 4.08
C PHE A 126 -6.31 5.93 2.96
N GLN A 127 -5.88 6.74 1.99
CA GLN A 127 -6.71 7.06 0.84
C GLN A 127 -6.64 5.90 -0.15
N THR A 128 -7.78 5.28 -0.46
CA THR A 128 -7.84 4.05 -1.26
C THR A 128 -8.50 4.31 -2.60
N THR A 129 -7.96 3.64 -3.64
CA THR A 129 -8.66 3.48 -4.92
C THR A 129 -9.89 2.58 -4.76
N THR A 130 -10.81 2.63 -5.74
CA THR A 130 -12.07 1.85 -5.72
C THR A 130 -12.35 1.09 -7.00
N TYR A 131 -11.53 1.28 -8.04
CA TYR A 131 -11.62 0.57 -9.31
C TYR A 131 -10.68 -0.65 -9.31
N LEU A 132 -10.98 -1.64 -10.14
CA LEU A 132 -10.12 -2.80 -10.36
C LEU A 132 -9.39 -2.66 -11.70
N ARG A 133 -8.21 -3.29 -11.80
CA ARG A 133 -7.53 -3.50 -13.08
C ARG A 133 -8.41 -4.26 -14.07
N HIS A 134 -8.18 -4.05 -15.36
CA HIS A 134 -8.95 -4.71 -16.40
C HIS A 134 -8.67 -6.22 -16.46
N GLY A 135 -9.73 -7.04 -16.49
CA GLY A 135 -9.65 -8.50 -16.44
C GLY A 135 -8.92 -9.18 -17.62
N SER A 136 -8.63 -8.47 -18.71
CA SER A 136 -7.77 -8.98 -19.80
C SER A 136 -6.28 -9.05 -19.42
N LYS A 137 -5.87 -8.34 -18.36
CA LYS A 137 -4.50 -8.32 -17.83
C LYS A 137 -4.55 -8.42 -16.29
N PRO A 138 -5.10 -9.51 -15.71
CA PRO A 138 -5.28 -9.62 -14.25
C PRO A 138 -3.93 -9.54 -13.52
N HIS A 139 -2.87 -9.94 -14.21
CA HIS A 139 -1.51 -10.03 -13.73
C HIS A 139 -0.70 -8.73 -13.83
N HIS A 140 -1.23 -7.67 -14.45
CA HIS A 140 -0.50 -6.43 -14.67
C HIS A 140 -1.42 -5.24 -14.44
N SER A 141 -0.99 -4.34 -13.55
CA SER A 141 -1.63 -3.04 -13.37
C SER A 141 -0.56 -1.96 -13.49
N PRO A 142 -0.70 -0.98 -14.41
CA PRO A 142 0.23 0.13 -14.52
C PRO A 142 0.07 1.15 -13.38
N GLU A 143 -1.03 1.06 -12.63
CA GLU A 143 -1.42 1.94 -11.52
C GLU A 143 -1.94 1.06 -10.37
N PRO A 144 -1.90 1.52 -9.11
CA PRO A 144 -2.57 0.81 -8.03
C PRO A 144 -4.08 0.77 -8.31
N ASP A 145 -4.66 -0.39 -8.02
CA ASP A 145 -6.08 -0.65 -8.10
C ASP A 145 -6.55 -1.21 -6.76
N LEU A 146 -7.86 -1.39 -6.58
CA LEU A 146 -8.43 -1.87 -5.33
C LEU A 146 -7.81 -3.21 -4.87
N ILE A 147 -7.37 -4.07 -5.79
CA ILE A 147 -6.69 -5.32 -5.45
C ILE A 147 -5.35 -5.04 -4.74
N HIS A 148 -4.55 -4.10 -5.25
CA HIS A 148 -3.32 -3.65 -4.60
C HIS A 148 -3.56 -3.17 -3.17
N GLU A 149 -4.60 -2.36 -2.96
CA GLU A 149 -4.95 -1.84 -1.64
C GLU A 149 -5.33 -2.97 -0.67
N LEU A 150 -6.20 -3.87 -1.10
CA LEU A 150 -6.77 -4.90 -0.26
C LEU A 150 -5.81 -6.05 0.04
N VAL A 151 -4.95 -6.42 -0.91
CA VAL A 151 -4.03 -7.56 -0.75
C VAL A 151 -2.66 -7.10 -0.27
N GLY A 152 -2.20 -5.92 -0.69
CA GLY A 152 -0.91 -5.37 -0.29
C GLY A 152 -0.99 -4.62 1.04
N HIS A 153 -1.79 -3.56 1.10
CA HIS A 153 -1.81 -2.64 2.24
C HIS A 153 -2.59 -3.15 3.45
N VAL A 154 -3.81 -3.67 3.26
CA VAL A 154 -4.71 -4.01 4.38
C VAL A 154 -4.10 -5.00 5.37
N PRO A 155 -3.46 -6.12 4.96
CA PRO A 155 -2.81 -7.02 5.91
C PRO A 155 -1.68 -6.35 6.69
N MET A 156 -0.99 -5.38 6.08
CA MET A 156 0.11 -4.67 6.72
C MET A 156 -0.41 -3.57 7.66
N PHE A 157 -1.47 -2.84 7.33
CA PHE A 157 -2.10 -1.87 8.26
C PHE A 157 -2.79 -2.52 9.46
N ALA A 158 -3.07 -3.83 9.41
CA ALA A 158 -3.50 -4.60 10.56
C ALA A 158 -2.37 -4.86 11.58
N ASP A 159 -1.11 -4.65 11.20
CA ASP A 159 0.04 -4.72 12.11
C ASP A 159 0.22 -3.39 12.86
N PRO A 160 0.36 -3.40 14.20
CA PRO A 160 0.52 -2.17 14.97
C PRO A 160 1.82 -1.41 14.68
N MET A 161 2.91 -2.08 14.29
CA MET A 161 4.18 -1.41 14.00
C MET A 161 4.15 -0.73 12.63
N ILE A 162 3.58 -1.38 11.61
CA ILE A 162 3.37 -0.74 10.31
C ILE A 162 2.38 0.42 10.44
N ALA A 163 1.25 0.21 11.12
CA ALA A 163 0.29 1.29 11.37
C ALA A 163 0.96 2.49 12.07
N GLN A 164 1.82 2.24 13.05
CA GLN A 164 2.55 3.30 13.73
C GLN A 164 3.60 3.96 12.83
N MET A 165 4.34 3.19 12.02
CA MET A 165 5.32 3.72 11.08
C MET A 165 4.67 4.64 10.06
N SER A 166 3.56 4.20 9.45
CA SER A 166 2.79 5.01 8.50
C SER A 166 2.22 6.27 9.17
N GLN A 167 1.75 6.17 10.41
CA GLN A 167 1.29 7.32 11.17
C GLN A 167 2.43 8.31 11.46
N ASP A 168 3.61 7.83 11.84
CA ASP A 168 4.78 8.66 12.11
C ASP A 168 5.23 9.41 10.84
N ILE A 169 5.27 8.75 9.68
CA ILE A 169 5.50 9.41 8.38
C ILE A 169 4.45 10.50 8.15
N GLY A 170 3.18 10.20 8.42
CA GLY A 170 2.11 11.16 8.27
C GLY A 170 2.25 12.38 9.17
N LEU A 171 2.59 12.18 10.45
CA LEU A 171 2.82 13.26 11.40
C LEU A 171 4.00 14.14 10.98
N MET A 172 5.09 13.55 10.46
CA MET A 172 6.22 14.31 9.93
C MET A 172 5.87 15.16 8.70
N SER A 173 4.81 14.80 7.97
CA SER A 173 4.37 15.55 6.78
C SER A 173 3.60 16.84 7.12
N LEU A 174 3.06 16.93 8.34
CA LEU A 174 2.25 18.07 8.77
C LEU A 174 3.12 19.33 8.93
N GLY A 175 2.90 20.32 8.07
CA GLY A 175 3.67 21.57 8.07
C GLY A 175 5.06 21.47 7.41
N ALA A 176 5.40 20.31 6.82
CA ALA A 176 6.67 20.10 6.14
C ALA A 176 6.77 20.94 4.85
N THR A 177 7.98 21.34 4.46
CA THR A 177 8.25 21.96 3.15
C THR A 177 8.04 20.95 2.01
N ASP A 178 7.89 21.39 0.76
CA ASP A 178 7.73 20.48 -0.37
C ASP A 178 8.93 19.54 -0.54
N GLU A 179 10.15 20.02 -0.26
CA GLU A 179 11.36 19.19 -0.26
C GLU A 179 11.30 18.08 0.80
N GLN A 180 10.80 18.40 1.99
CA GLN A 180 10.61 17.41 3.06
C GLN A 180 9.50 16.41 2.71
N ILE A 181 8.42 16.85 2.05
CA ILE A 181 7.38 15.95 1.53
C ILE A 181 7.97 14.99 0.50
N GLU A 182 8.83 15.44 -0.41
CA GLU A 182 9.49 14.56 -1.39
C GLU A 182 10.37 13.51 -0.70
N LYS A 183 11.11 13.91 0.34
CA LYS A 183 11.92 12.99 1.16
C LYS A 183 11.07 11.96 1.91
N LEU A 184 9.95 12.38 2.49
CA LEU A 184 9.02 11.48 3.17
C LEU A 184 8.33 10.53 2.18
N ALA A 185 7.99 11.01 0.99
CA ALA A 185 7.45 10.18 -0.09
C ALA A 185 8.45 9.10 -0.53
N ASN A 186 9.76 9.43 -0.62
CA ASN A 186 10.82 8.45 -0.88
C ASN A 186 10.87 7.37 0.19
N VAL A 187 10.86 7.77 1.46
CA VAL A 187 10.87 6.81 2.56
C VAL A 187 9.63 5.92 2.49
N TYR A 188 8.45 6.50 2.28
CA TYR A 188 7.20 5.75 2.12
C TYR A 188 7.30 4.73 0.98
N TRP A 189 7.76 5.15 -0.20
CA TRP A 189 7.96 4.27 -1.35
C TRP A 189 8.86 3.09 -1.03
N PHE A 190 10.03 3.34 -0.46
CA PHE A 190 11.02 2.29 -0.26
C PHE A 190 10.79 1.39 0.96
N ILE A 191 9.83 1.71 1.84
CA ILE A 191 9.49 0.85 2.99
C ILE A 191 8.06 0.33 2.97
N ILE A 192 7.07 1.18 2.67
CA ILE A 192 5.64 0.82 2.68
C ILE A 192 5.19 0.26 1.33
N GLU A 193 5.72 0.74 0.20
CA GLU A 193 5.36 0.21 -1.13
C GLU A 193 6.27 -0.94 -1.57
N PHE A 194 7.59 -0.75 -1.47
CA PHE A 194 8.59 -1.67 -2.03
C PHE A 194 9.62 -2.15 -1.00
N GLY A 195 9.30 -2.08 0.28
CA GLY A 195 10.19 -2.54 1.35
C GLY A 195 10.36 -4.06 1.39
N LEU A 196 11.58 -4.47 1.73
CA LEU A 196 11.91 -5.84 2.11
C LEU A 196 12.33 -5.89 3.58
N CYS A 197 12.27 -7.07 4.18
CA CYS A 197 12.91 -7.37 5.46
C CYS A 197 13.73 -8.65 5.41
N VAL A 198 14.65 -8.82 6.37
CA VAL A 198 15.36 -10.08 6.59
C VAL A 198 14.51 -11.00 7.48
N GLU A 199 14.31 -12.24 7.03
CA GLU A 199 13.67 -13.32 7.80
C GLU A 199 14.42 -14.63 7.50
N ASP A 200 14.95 -15.29 8.53
CA ASP A 200 15.72 -16.53 8.40
C ASP A 200 16.84 -16.47 7.35
N GLY A 201 17.53 -15.33 7.27
CA GLY A 201 18.62 -15.08 6.32
C GLY A 201 18.17 -14.88 4.86
N LYS A 202 16.87 -14.73 4.61
CA LYS A 202 16.29 -14.47 3.29
C LYS A 202 15.59 -13.12 3.26
N TYR A 203 15.48 -12.54 2.07
CA TYR A 203 14.69 -11.34 1.85
C TYR A 203 13.22 -11.70 1.66
N LYS A 204 12.34 -10.97 2.37
CA LYS A 204 10.90 -11.13 2.34
C LYS A 204 10.22 -9.80 2.15
N ALA A 205 9.14 -9.77 1.38
CA ALA A 205 8.36 -8.57 1.15
C ALA A 205 7.58 -8.12 2.38
N ILE A 206 7.66 -6.81 2.63
CA ILE A 206 6.77 -6.06 3.53
C ILE A 206 5.98 -4.98 2.78
N GLY A 207 6.47 -4.53 1.62
CA GLY A 207 5.87 -3.46 0.84
C GLY A 207 4.64 -3.90 0.04
N ALA A 208 3.59 -3.08 0.03
CA ALA A 208 2.31 -3.37 -0.61
C ALA A 208 2.40 -3.58 -2.13
N GLY A 209 3.25 -2.84 -2.83
CA GLY A 209 3.54 -3.02 -4.26
C GLY A 209 4.07 -4.42 -4.55
N LEU A 210 5.01 -4.90 -3.73
CA LEU A 210 5.52 -6.27 -3.84
C LEU A 210 4.46 -7.32 -3.47
N LEU A 211 3.72 -7.08 -2.39
CA LEU A 211 2.70 -8.01 -1.87
C LEU A 211 1.50 -8.20 -2.83
N SER A 212 1.33 -7.32 -3.81
CA SER A 212 0.22 -7.34 -4.77
C SER A 212 0.65 -7.56 -6.23
N ALA A 213 1.96 -7.70 -6.49
CA ALA A 213 2.53 -7.87 -7.83
C ALA A 213 3.50 -9.04 -7.87
N TYR A 214 3.03 -10.23 -8.28
CA TYR A 214 3.82 -11.47 -8.24
C TYR A 214 5.15 -11.40 -9.03
N GLY A 215 5.15 -10.74 -10.18
CA GLY A 215 6.35 -10.65 -11.03
C GLY A 215 7.46 -9.86 -10.35
N GLU A 216 7.10 -8.71 -9.77
CA GLU A 216 8.04 -7.87 -9.05
C GLU A 216 8.40 -8.46 -7.68
N LEU A 217 7.48 -9.16 -7.02
CA LEU A 217 7.74 -9.90 -5.78
C LEU A 217 8.89 -10.92 -5.94
N MET A 218 8.83 -11.72 -7.01
CA MET A 218 9.89 -12.69 -7.32
C MET A 218 11.20 -12.00 -7.68
N HIS A 219 11.16 -10.91 -8.46
CA HIS A 219 12.33 -10.13 -8.81
C HIS A 219 13.00 -9.53 -7.56
N ALA A 220 12.22 -8.85 -6.71
CA ALA A 220 12.70 -8.19 -5.50
C ALA A 220 13.38 -9.13 -4.51
N CYS A 221 12.89 -10.37 -4.38
CA CYS A 221 13.47 -11.38 -3.48
C CYS A 221 14.58 -12.23 -4.13
N SER A 222 14.90 -12.01 -5.40
CA SER A 222 15.97 -12.71 -6.12
C SER A 222 17.35 -12.07 -5.88
N ASP A 223 18.37 -12.58 -6.56
CA ASP A 223 19.74 -12.02 -6.59
C ASP A 223 19.95 -10.99 -7.73
N LYS A 224 18.91 -10.70 -8.51
CA LYS A 224 18.99 -9.79 -9.67
C LYS A 224 19.05 -8.31 -9.31
N PRO A 225 18.17 -7.75 -8.44
CA PRO A 225 18.26 -6.34 -8.07
C PRO A 225 19.33 -6.11 -7.03
N GLU A 226 19.70 -4.84 -6.84
CA GLU A 226 20.52 -4.42 -5.72
C GLU A 226 19.69 -4.42 -4.42
N HIS A 227 20.31 -4.88 -3.32
CA HIS A 227 19.75 -4.77 -1.98
C HIS A 227 20.64 -3.88 -1.13
N ARG A 228 20.05 -2.86 -0.51
CA ARG A 228 20.74 -2.00 0.47
C ARG A 228 20.02 -2.04 1.80
N GLU A 229 20.78 -1.88 2.88
CA GLU A 229 20.17 -1.74 4.19
C GLU A 229 19.29 -0.47 4.25
N PHE A 230 18.10 -0.62 4.82
CA PHE A 230 17.22 0.52 5.08
C PHE A 230 17.85 1.46 6.12
N ASP A 231 18.18 2.65 5.64
CA ASP A 231 18.57 3.83 6.41
C ASP A 231 17.71 5.01 5.94
N PRO A 232 16.85 5.61 6.78
CA PRO A 232 15.89 6.57 6.27
C PRO A 232 16.52 7.88 5.79
N ALA A 233 17.75 8.25 6.20
CA ALA A 233 18.43 9.45 5.68
C ALA A 233 18.90 9.23 4.24
N THR A 234 19.45 8.05 3.97
CA THR A 234 19.92 7.65 2.63
C THR A 234 18.74 7.35 1.72
N THR A 235 17.71 6.67 2.24
CA THR A 235 16.49 6.32 1.51
C THR A 235 15.72 7.57 1.09
N ALA A 236 15.65 8.59 1.96
CA ALA A 236 14.95 9.84 1.71
C ALA A 236 15.46 10.61 0.48
N VAL A 237 16.68 10.35 0.00
CA VAL A 237 17.25 11.03 -1.17
C VAL A 237 17.49 10.10 -2.36
N GLN A 238 17.15 8.81 -2.22
CA GLN A 238 17.25 7.84 -3.31
C GLN A 238 16.19 8.15 -4.37
N LYS A 239 16.65 8.27 -5.62
CA LYS A 239 15.77 8.41 -6.79
C LYS A 239 15.25 7.05 -7.24
N TYR A 240 14.06 7.03 -7.81
CA TYR A 240 13.46 5.86 -8.43
C TYR A 240 12.60 6.26 -9.62
N GLU A 241 12.26 5.26 -10.42
CA GLU A 241 11.33 5.34 -11.55
C GLU A 241 10.21 4.33 -11.32
N ASP A 242 9.01 4.60 -11.82
CA ASP A 242 7.79 3.79 -11.61
C ASP A 242 7.38 2.97 -12.85
N SER A 243 8.24 2.94 -13.88
CA SER A 243 7.91 2.37 -15.20
C SER A 243 8.27 0.90 -15.38
N ASP A 244 9.12 0.34 -14.53
CA ASP A 244 9.57 -1.06 -14.57
C ASP A 244 9.94 -1.52 -13.16
N TYR A 245 10.30 -2.79 -13.00
CA TYR A 245 10.74 -3.35 -11.72
C TYR A 245 11.92 -2.56 -11.14
N GLN A 246 11.88 -2.32 -9.83
CA GLN A 246 12.93 -1.52 -9.21
C GLN A 246 14.30 -2.21 -9.36
N PRO A 247 15.35 -1.46 -9.75
CA PRO A 247 16.70 -1.98 -9.80
C PRO A 247 17.32 -2.09 -8.39
N LEU A 248 16.71 -1.47 -7.39
CA LEU A 248 17.18 -1.36 -6.01
C LEU A 248 16.01 -1.48 -5.04
N TYR A 249 16.18 -2.30 -4.01
CA TYR A 249 15.27 -2.39 -2.88
C TYR A 249 16.00 -2.11 -1.56
N PHE A 250 15.32 -1.45 -0.63
CA PHE A 250 15.81 -1.28 0.73
C PHE A 250 15.30 -2.41 1.63
N VAL A 251 16.21 -2.95 2.44
CA VAL A 251 15.98 -4.10 3.30
C VAL A 251 16.08 -3.66 4.76
N ALA A 252 14.97 -3.77 5.49
CA ALA A 252 14.95 -3.60 6.93
C ALA A 252 15.44 -4.86 7.66
N GLN A 253 16.13 -4.70 8.79
CA GLN A 253 16.47 -5.86 9.62
C GLN A 253 15.21 -6.50 10.24
N SER A 254 14.22 -5.66 10.56
CA SER A 254 12.86 -6.04 10.94
C SER A 254 11.95 -4.82 10.80
N ILE A 255 10.63 -5.02 10.83
CA ILE A 255 9.66 -3.91 10.87
C ILE A 255 9.93 -2.99 12.09
N GLN A 256 10.32 -3.59 13.23
CA GLN A 256 10.67 -2.84 14.45
C GLN A 256 11.93 -1.99 14.30
N ASP A 257 12.95 -2.52 13.62
CA ASP A 257 14.19 -1.78 13.30
C ASP A 257 13.89 -0.58 12.39
N ALA A 258 13.12 -0.80 11.32
CA ALA A 258 12.71 0.28 10.41
C ALA A 258 11.95 1.39 11.14
N LEU A 259 11.01 1.03 12.03
CA LEU A 259 10.27 2.00 12.84
C LEU A 259 11.20 2.79 13.78
N SER A 260 12.15 2.11 14.41
CA SER A 260 13.11 2.73 15.33
C SER A 260 14.04 3.72 14.60
N LYS A 261 14.55 3.34 13.42
CA LYS A 261 15.39 4.20 12.57
C LYS A 261 14.63 5.43 12.08
N LEU A 262 13.37 5.27 11.67
CA LEU A 262 12.52 6.38 11.23
C LEU A 262 12.34 7.42 12.36
N ARG A 263 12.04 6.94 13.58
CA ARG A 263 11.84 7.80 14.75
C ARG A 263 13.10 8.55 15.16
N TYR A 264 14.26 7.88 15.09
CA TYR A 264 15.54 8.50 15.42
C TYR A 264 15.76 9.77 14.58
N ILE A 265 15.52 9.70 13.27
CA ILE A 265 15.68 10.84 12.37
C ILE A 265 14.71 11.96 12.70
N SER A 266 13.44 11.66 12.99
CA SER A 266 12.44 12.67 13.37
C SER A 266 12.85 13.50 14.58
N THR A 267 13.48 12.87 15.58
CA THR A 267 13.95 13.57 16.78
C THR A 267 15.21 14.40 16.51
N ALA A 268 16.03 13.99 15.54
CA ALA A 268 17.26 14.68 15.16
C ALA A 268 17.01 15.94 14.31
N THR A 269 15.96 15.97 13.48
CA THR A 269 15.57 17.12 12.64
C THR A 269 14.65 18.13 13.32
N SER A 270 14.16 17.82 14.53
CA SER A 270 13.33 18.73 15.35
C SER A 270 14.15 19.66 16.27
N ARG A 271 15.48 19.73 16.05
CA ARG A 271 16.42 20.66 16.72
C ARG A 271 17.10 21.53 15.67
#